data_AF-A0A7J4HX87-F1
#
_entry.id   AF-A0A7J4HX87-F1
#
_cell.length_a   1.000
_cell.length_b   1.000
_cell.length_c   1.000
_cell.angle_alpha   90.00
_cell.angle_beta   90.00
_cell.angle_gamma   90.00
#
_symmetry.space_group_name_H-M   'P 1'
#
loop_
_entity.id
_entity.type
_entity.pdbx_description
1 polymer ?
#
loop_
_entity_poly.entity_id
_entity_poly.type
_entity_poly.pdbx_seq_one_letter_code
_entity_poly.pdbx_strand_id
1 'polypeptide(L)'
;MITLNKSMIILPHEKMMKKLEDTRIKRINLFGNLNQYMGSDSTNSNLTKDENGRPILELKELERTVIHTPTQENYDTLMQIYECGDRKWVEDIILPTEFNAWECYGKITCVQAYNKFQYGDLKEVNEYGNYKIITPQEFYELQDPRITSEIIQEISKWFEINKPNRKSKG
;
A
#
# COMPACT_ATOMS: atom_id res chain seq x y z
N MET A 1 36.24 -15.96 -47.32
CA MET A 1 34.83 -15.56 -47.07
C MET A 1 34.10 -16.84 -46.73
N ILE A 2 33.59 -17.13 -45.53
CA ILE A 2 33.07 -16.33 -44.42
C ILE A 2 33.62 -16.94 -43.10
N THR A 3 34.17 -16.13 -42.21
CA THR A 3 34.47 -16.55 -40.82
C THR A 3 33.35 -16.04 -39.93
N LEU A 4 32.41 -16.92 -39.56
CA LEU A 4 31.43 -16.65 -38.51
C LEU A 4 32.04 -17.10 -37.18
N ASN A 5 32.53 -16.15 -36.39
CA ASN A 5 32.82 -16.37 -34.97
C ASN A 5 31.81 -15.58 -34.14
N LYS A 6 30.79 -16.27 -33.63
CA LYS A 6 29.99 -15.80 -32.49
C LYS A 6 30.07 -16.87 -31.41
N SER A 7 31.05 -16.73 -30.53
CA SER A 7 31.16 -17.53 -29.31
C SER A 7 29.99 -17.20 -28.39
N MET A 8 29.13 -18.18 -28.13
CA MET A 8 28.02 -18.05 -27.18
C MET A 8 28.56 -18.30 -25.77
N ILE A 9 28.63 -17.26 -24.93
CA ILE A 9 29.11 -17.37 -23.56
C ILE A 9 27.95 -17.82 -22.67
N ILE A 10 28.00 -19.06 -22.19
CA ILE A 10 27.08 -19.56 -21.17
C ILE A 10 27.56 -19.02 -19.82
N LEU A 11 26.79 -18.12 -19.22
CA LEU A 11 27.07 -17.60 -17.88
C LEU A 11 26.58 -18.60 -16.81
N PRO A 12 27.39 -18.92 -15.79
CA PRO A 12 26.93 -19.67 -14.63
C PRO A 12 25.72 -18.98 -13.98
N HIS A 13 24.75 -19.76 -13.52
CA HIS A 13 23.46 -19.27 -13.01
C HIS A 13 23.62 -18.16 -11.95
N GLU A 14 24.56 -18.31 -11.02
CA GLU A 14 24.84 -17.30 -9.98
C GLU A 14 25.31 -15.97 -10.56
N LYS A 15 26.15 -15.98 -11.60
CA LYS A 15 26.61 -14.76 -12.28
C LYS A 15 25.48 -14.09 -13.05
N MET A 16 24.56 -14.87 -13.62
CA MET A 16 23.36 -14.36 -14.28
C MET A 16 22.41 -13.69 -13.28
N MET A 17 22.14 -14.34 -12.14
CA MET A 17 21.29 -13.80 -11.09
C MET A 17 21.87 -12.52 -10.48
N LYS A 18 23.17 -12.51 -10.20
CA LYS A 18 23.85 -11.29 -9.73
C LYS A 18 23.76 -10.15 -10.74
N LYS A 19 23.95 -10.45 -12.03
CA LYS A 19 23.83 -9.46 -13.11
C LYS A 19 22.39 -8.93 -13.25
N LEU A 20 21.39 -9.78 -13.05
CA LEU A 20 19.98 -9.37 -13.05
C LEU A 20 19.68 -8.44 -11.89
N GLU A 21 20.15 -8.78 -10.68
CA GLU A 21 19.94 -7.95 -9.49
C GLU A 21 20.67 -6.61 -9.60
N ASP A 22 21.93 -6.61 -10.06
CA ASP A 22 22.69 -5.39 -10.33
C ASP A 22 21.99 -4.51 -11.38
N THR A 23 21.37 -5.12 -12.39
CA THR A 23 20.60 -4.41 -13.42
C THR A 23 19.30 -3.82 -12.85
N ARG A 24 18.62 -4.56 -11.97
CA ARG A 24 17.41 -4.13 -11.27
C ARG A 24 17.71 -2.92 -10.37
N ILE A 25 18.76 -3.00 -9.55
CA ILE A 25 19.19 -1.91 -8.66
C ILE A 25 19.60 -0.68 -9.48
N LYS A 26 20.37 -0.86 -10.56
CA LYS A 26 20.74 0.24 -11.46
C LYS A 26 19.53 0.90 -12.10
N ARG A 27 18.53 0.13 -12.54
CA ARG A 27 17.28 0.68 -13.08
C ARG A 27 16.51 1.46 -12.03
N ILE A 28 16.34 0.92 -10.83
CA ILE A 28 15.68 1.62 -9.72
C ILE A 28 16.37 2.95 -9.42
N ASN A 29 17.70 2.97 -9.35
CA ASN A 29 18.47 4.20 -9.12
C ASN A 29 18.40 5.18 -10.30
N LEU A 30 18.38 4.68 -11.54
CA LEU A 30 18.23 5.51 -12.74
C LEU A 30 16.83 6.14 -12.83
N PHE A 31 15.78 5.37 -12.53
CA PHE A 31 14.39 5.85 -12.51
C PHE A 31 14.10 6.75 -11.32
N GLY A 32 14.74 6.54 -10.16
CA GLY A 32 14.69 7.47 -9.04
C GLY A 32 15.27 8.85 -9.40
N ASN A 33 16.36 8.87 -10.18
CA ASN A 33 17.00 10.10 -10.66
C ASN A 33 16.32 10.73 -11.88
N LEU A 34 15.49 10.01 -12.65
CA LEU A 34 14.79 10.58 -13.81
C LEU A 34 13.63 11.51 -13.42
N ASN A 35 13.09 11.36 -12.20
CA ASN A 35 12.06 12.25 -11.67
C ASN A 35 12.52 13.73 -11.54
N GLN A 36 13.83 13.98 -11.49
CA GLN A 36 14.38 15.34 -11.42
C GLN A 36 14.64 15.98 -12.79
N TYR A 37 14.63 15.19 -13.87
CA TYR A 37 14.89 15.63 -15.25
C TYR A 37 13.63 15.63 -16.14
N MET A 38 12.55 15.01 -15.67
CA MET A 38 11.21 15.21 -16.24
C MET A 38 10.62 16.45 -15.57
N GLY A 39 10.54 17.55 -16.33
CA GLY A 39 9.93 18.81 -15.88
C GLY A 39 8.57 18.58 -15.21
N SER A 40 8.23 19.48 -14.29
CA SER A 40 7.00 19.51 -13.52
C SER A 40 5.77 19.01 -14.30
N ASP A 41 5.04 18.12 -13.66
CA ASP A 41 3.60 17.89 -13.84
C ASP A 41 3.13 17.28 -15.17
N SER A 42 3.24 15.96 -15.25
CA SER A 42 2.16 15.15 -15.84
C SER A 42 2.05 13.78 -15.19
N THR A 43 2.09 13.73 -13.85
CA THR A 43 1.32 12.68 -13.19
C THR A 43 -0.14 13.09 -13.34
N ASN A 44 -0.90 12.41 -14.20
CA ASN A 44 -2.37 12.39 -14.12
C ASN A 44 -2.74 11.73 -12.79
N SER A 45 -2.45 12.44 -11.70
CA SER A 45 -2.90 12.13 -10.36
C SER A 45 -4.36 12.57 -10.31
N ASN A 46 -5.25 11.61 -10.14
CA ASN A 46 -6.69 11.90 -10.06
C ASN A 46 -7.08 12.41 -8.66
N LEU A 47 -6.13 12.47 -7.73
CA LEU A 47 -6.38 12.83 -6.34
C LEU A 47 -5.91 14.26 -6.05
N THR A 48 -6.74 14.95 -5.29
CA THR A 48 -6.32 16.21 -4.68
C THR A 48 -5.21 15.93 -3.67
N LYS A 49 -4.30 16.87 -3.45
CA LYS A 49 -3.20 16.75 -2.50
C LYS A 49 -3.27 17.82 -1.43
N ASP A 50 -2.82 17.49 -0.22
CA ASP A 50 -2.67 18.46 0.85
C ASP A 50 -1.39 19.32 0.68
N GLU A 51 -1.15 20.23 1.63
CA GLU A 51 0.02 21.11 1.66
C GLU A 51 1.37 20.38 1.68
N ASN A 52 1.39 19.11 2.10
CA ASN A 52 2.57 18.25 2.13
C ASN A 52 2.64 17.32 0.90
N GLY A 53 1.75 17.52 -0.08
CA GLY A 53 1.66 16.71 -1.28
C GLY A 53 1.06 15.32 -1.06
N ARG A 54 0.49 15.02 0.12
CA ARG A 54 -0.16 13.74 0.43
C ARG A 54 -1.48 13.65 -0.34
N PRO A 55 -1.78 12.53 -1.02
CA PRO A 55 -3.08 12.33 -1.64
C PRO A 55 -4.20 12.39 -0.59
N ILE A 56 -5.29 13.07 -0.94
CA ILE A 56 -6.51 13.18 -0.13
C ILE A 56 -7.56 12.29 -0.76
N LEU A 57 -8.27 11.53 0.08
CA LEU A 57 -9.32 10.62 -0.34
C LEU A 57 -10.57 10.79 0.52
N GLU A 58 -11.72 11.04 -0.09
CA GLU A 58 -12.98 11.00 0.66
C GLU A 58 -13.42 9.54 0.81
N LEU A 59 -13.57 9.08 2.05
CA LEU A 59 -13.98 7.72 2.36
C LEU A 59 -15.42 7.70 2.87
N LYS A 60 -16.23 6.82 2.28
CA LYS A 60 -17.55 6.48 2.79
C LYS A 60 -17.41 5.63 4.05
N GLU A 61 -18.17 6.00 5.09
CA GLU A 61 -18.28 5.21 6.30
C GLU A 61 -19.20 4.00 6.08
N LEU A 62 -18.75 2.83 6.52
CA LEU A 62 -19.52 1.59 6.48
C LEU A 62 -19.81 1.16 7.91
N GLU A 63 -20.99 1.53 8.42
CA GLU A 63 -21.44 1.13 9.74
C GLU A 63 -21.45 -0.40 9.89
N ARG A 64 -21.11 -0.86 11.09
CA ARG A 64 -21.08 -2.30 11.45
C ARG A 64 -20.36 -3.16 10.40
N THR A 65 -19.28 -2.66 9.82
CA THR A 65 -18.47 -3.38 8.84
C THR A 65 -17.02 -3.44 9.31
N VAL A 66 -16.40 -4.61 9.18
CA VAL A 66 -14.96 -4.78 9.37
C VAL A 66 -14.31 -5.35 8.10
N ILE A 67 -13.05 -4.99 7.91
CA ILE A 67 -12.23 -5.41 6.80
C ILE A 67 -11.23 -6.44 7.34
N HIS A 68 -11.30 -7.66 6.84
CA HIS A 68 -10.37 -8.73 7.18
C HIS A 68 -9.08 -8.59 6.36
N THR A 69 -7.93 -8.44 7.02
CA THR A 69 -6.63 -8.20 6.37
C THR A 69 -5.70 -9.40 6.57
N PRO A 70 -5.76 -10.44 5.71
CA PRO A 70 -5.02 -11.69 5.93
C PRO A 70 -3.52 -11.59 5.70
N THR A 71 -3.02 -10.49 5.13
CA THR A 71 -1.60 -10.25 4.84
C THR A 71 -1.17 -8.89 5.41
N GLN A 72 0.12 -8.77 5.77
CA GLN A 72 0.71 -7.49 6.21
C GLN A 72 0.55 -6.41 5.12
N GLU A 73 0.70 -6.79 3.85
CA GLU A 73 0.52 -5.87 2.72
C GLU A 73 -0.90 -5.31 2.62
N ASN A 74 -1.93 -6.15 2.80
CA ASN A 74 -3.32 -5.70 2.80
C ASN A 74 -3.59 -4.76 3.98
N TYR A 75 -3.02 -5.07 5.15
CA TYR A 75 -3.13 -4.22 6.33
C TYR A 75 -2.45 -2.86 6.11
N ASP A 76 -1.19 -2.86 5.66
CA ASP A 76 -0.43 -1.64 5.41
C ASP A 76 -1.12 -0.75 4.37
N THR A 77 -1.59 -1.34 3.27
CA THR A 77 -2.34 -0.63 2.22
C THR A 77 -3.60 0.02 2.79
N LEU A 78 -4.35 -0.71 3.63
CA LEU A 78 -5.54 -0.18 4.28
C LEU A 78 -5.22 1.00 5.20
N MET A 79 -4.12 0.92 5.97
CA MET A 79 -3.69 2.01 6.86
C MET A 79 -3.31 3.27 6.08
N GLN A 80 -2.62 3.12 4.95
CA GLN A 80 -2.29 4.24 4.07
C GLN A 80 -3.56 4.93 3.52
N ILE A 81 -4.52 4.13 3.04
CA ILE A 81 -5.82 4.62 2.54
C ILE A 81 -6.57 5.36 3.66
N TYR A 82 -6.60 4.80 4.86
CA TYR A 82 -7.23 5.41 6.02
C TYR A 82 -6.59 6.75 6.37
N GLU A 83 -5.26 6.83 6.36
CA GLU A 83 -4.56 8.08 6.64
C GLU A 83 -4.79 9.13 5.56
N CYS A 84 -4.82 8.74 4.28
CA CYS A 84 -5.21 9.62 3.17
C CYS A 84 -6.67 10.08 3.24
N GLY A 85 -7.54 9.31 3.90
CA GLY A 85 -8.93 9.68 4.15
C GLY A 85 -9.20 10.27 5.52
N ASP A 86 -8.16 10.80 6.17
CA ASP A 86 -8.19 11.43 7.49
C ASP A 86 -8.96 10.61 8.56
N ARG A 87 -8.93 9.27 8.40
CA ARG A 87 -9.45 8.33 9.39
C ARG A 87 -8.52 8.30 10.59
N LYS A 88 -9.11 8.12 11.75
CA LYS A 88 -8.39 8.06 13.02
C LYS A 88 -8.74 6.78 13.77
N TRP A 89 -7.79 6.28 14.55
CA TRP A 89 -8.08 5.28 15.57
C TRP A 89 -9.07 5.85 16.59
N VAL A 90 -9.77 4.99 17.33
CA VAL A 90 -10.76 5.41 18.34
C VAL A 90 -10.22 6.44 19.35
N GLU A 91 -8.94 6.36 19.69
CA GLU A 91 -8.31 7.27 20.65
C GLU A 91 -7.82 8.58 20.03
N ASP A 92 -7.92 8.76 18.70
CA ASP A 92 -7.51 9.95 17.93
C ASP A 92 -6.05 10.43 18.12
N ILE A 93 -5.21 9.66 18.84
CA ILE A 93 -3.84 10.08 19.20
C ILE A 93 -2.81 9.71 18.13
N ILE A 94 -3.00 8.57 17.46
CA ILE A 94 -2.01 7.97 16.56
C ILE A 94 -2.56 8.00 15.13
N LEU A 95 -1.70 8.25 14.15
CA LEU A 95 -2.08 8.13 12.74
C LEU A 95 -2.24 6.65 12.35
N PRO A 96 -3.09 6.31 11.37
CA PRO A 96 -3.26 4.93 10.92
C PRO A 96 -1.95 4.21 10.62
N THR A 97 -0.98 4.83 9.94
CA THR A 97 0.28 4.14 9.60
C THR A 97 1.31 4.06 10.74
N GLU A 98 1.06 4.74 11.86
CA GLU A 98 1.99 4.80 13.00
C GLU A 98 1.69 3.75 14.09
N PHE A 99 0.79 2.81 13.79
CA PHE A 99 0.44 1.66 14.62
C PHE A 99 0.25 0.38 13.77
N ASN A 100 0.62 -0.77 14.34
CA ASN A 100 0.56 -2.06 13.65
C ASN A 100 -0.26 -3.09 14.45
N ALA A 101 -1.58 -3.09 14.26
CA ALA A 101 -2.46 -4.11 14.82
C ALA A 101 -2.17 -5.51 14.26
N TRP A 102 -1.57 -5.59 13.07
CA TRP A 102 -1.25 -6.87 12.44
C TRP A 102 -0.18 -7.65 13.19
N GLU A 103 0.72 -6.98 13.93
CA GLU A 103 1.66 -7.67 14.82
C GLU A 103 0.97 -8.43 15.96
N CYS A 104 -0.21 -7.97 16.39
CA CYS A 104 -0.95 -8.60 17.47
C CYS A 104 -1.71 -9.85 17.02
N TYR A 105 -2.38 -9.77 15.86
CA TYR A 105 -3.34 -10.79 15.41
C TYR A 105 -2.96 -11.48 14.10
N GLY A 106 -1.99 -10.95 13.35
CA GLY A 106 -1.52 -11.53 12.09
C GLY A 106 -2.63 -11.73 11.08
N LYS A 107 -2.74 -12.94 10.53
CA LYS A 107 -3.67 -13.30 9.45
C LYS A 107 -5.16 -13.21 9.83
N ILE A 108 -5.48 -13.09 11.11
CA ILE A 108 -6.87 -12.96 11.58
C ILE A 108 -7.24 -11.51 11.95
N THR A 109 -6.35 -10.54 11.68
CA THR A 109 -6.60 -9.12 11.93
C THR A 109 -7.81 -8.61 11.15
N CYS A 110 -8.72 -7.94 11.86
CA CYS A 110 -9.86 -7.23 11.30
C CYS A 110 -9.81 -5.76 11.74
N VAL A 111 -10.18 -4.84 10.83
CA VAL A 111 -10.18 -3.39 11.07
C VAL A 111 -11.54 -2.81 10.70
N GLN A 112 -12.16 -2.02 11.56
CA GLN A 112 -13.46 -1.40 11.28
C GLN A 112 -13.40 -0.40 10.11
N ALA A 113 -14.46 -0.32 9.32
CA ALA A 113 -14.62 0.57 8.15
C ALA A 113 -15.37 1.87 8.46
N TYR A 114 -15.18 2.43 9.66
CA TYR A 114 -15.83 3.64 10.16
C TYR A 114 -14.78 4.64 10.66
N ASN A 115 -15.11 5.91 10.88
CA ASN A 115 -14.15 6.81 11.53
C ASN A 115 -13.94 6.42 13.00
N LYS A 116 -12.84 6.84 13.63
CA LYS A 116 -12.52 6.40 15.00
C LYS A 116 -12.52 4.86 15.10
N PHE A 117 -11.92 4.22 14.10
CA PHE A 117 -11.98 2.77 13.93
C PHE A 117 -11.22 2.04 15.04
N GLN A 118 -11.67 0.82 15.27
CA GLN A 118 -11.00 -0.16 16.11
C GLN A 118 -10.49 -1.34 15.28
N TYR A 119 -9.69 -2.17 15.92
CA TYR A 119 -9.18 -3.43 15.39
C TYR A 119 -9.51 -4.56 16.37
N GLY A 120 -9.46 -5.79 15.87
CA GLY A 120 -9.62 -7.00 16.68
C GLY A 120 -9.30 -8.22 15.84
N ASP A 121 -9.52 -9.40 16.39
CA ASP A 121 -9.42 -10.63 15.62
C ASP A 121 -10.75 -11.08 15.02
N LEU A 122 -10.66 -11.94 13.99
CA LEU A 122 -11.80 -12.48 13.26
C LEU A 122 -12.77 -13.24 14.17
N LYS A 123 -12.31 -13.84 15.27
CA LYS A 123 -13.15 -14.62 16.18
C LYS A 123 -13.99 -13.67 17.05
N GLU A 124 -13.37 -12.66 17.65
CA GLU A 124 -14.05 -11.64 18.46
C GLU A 124 -15.14 -10.91 17.65
N VAL A 125 -14.84 -10.55 16.40
CA VAL A 125 -15.83 -9.91 15.52
C VAL A 125 -17.05 -10.80 15.29
N ASN A 126 -16.83 -12.10 15.05
CA ASN A 126 -17.90 -13.07 14.83
C ASN A 126 -18.72 -13.34 16.11
N GLU A 127 -18.08 -13.34 17.27
CA GLU A 127 -18.73 -13.68 18.55
C GLU A 127 -19.58 -12.53 19.11
N TYR A 128 -19.12 -11.28 18.99
CA TYR A 128 -19.70 -10.17 19.76
C TYR A 128 -20.46 -9.13 18.93
N GLY A 129 -20.31 -9.13 17.60
CA GLY A 129 -20.44 -7.86 16.90
C GLY A 129 -21.53 -7.71 15.85
N ASN A 130 -22.15 -8.78 15.34
CA ASN A 130 -23.03 -8.71 14.16
C ASN A 130 -22.44 -7.81 13.03
N TYR A 131 -21.10 -7.80 12.90
CA TYR A 131 -20.43 -7.01 11.87
C TYR A 131 -20.51 -7.77 10.55
N LYS A 132 -20.69 -7.03 9.46
CA LYS A 132 -20.39 -7.53 8.13
C LYS A 132 -18.87 -7.60 7.99
N ILE A 133 -18.35 -8.79 7.75
CA ILE A 133 -16.93 -9.00 7.45
C ILE A 133 -16.77 -8.93 5.93
N ILE A 134 -15.88 -8.05 5.47
CA ILE A 134 -15.55 -7.89 4.06
C ILE A 134 -14.04 -7.98 3.83
N THR A 135 -13.65 -8.21 2.59
CA THR A 135 -12.26 -8.14 2.12
C THR A 135 -11.84 -6.70 1.81
N PRO A 136 -10.54 -6.41 1.70
CA PRO A 136 -10.06 -5.10 1.25
C PRO A 136 -10.60 -4.74 -0.13
N GLN A 137 -10.68 -5.71 -1.04
CA GLN A 137 -11.22 -5.50 -2.38
C GLN A 137 -12.69 -5.08 -2.36
N GLU A 138 -13.52 -5.74 -1.56
CA GLU A 138 -14.91 -5.35 -1.38
C GLU A 138 -15.03 -3.95 -0.76
N PHE A 139 -14.16 -3.61 0.20
CA PHE A 139 -14.13 -2.27 0.78
C PHE A 139 -13.86 -1.21 -0.29
N TYR A 140 -12.86 -1.44 -1.16
CA TYR A 140 -12.50 -0.54 -2.25
C TYR A 140 -13.64 -0.37 -3.27
N GLU A 141 -14.37 -1.44 -3.54
CA GLU A 141 -15.54 -1.47 -4.45
C GLU A 141 -16.77 -0.75 -3.88
N LEU A 142 -16.91 -0.70 -2.56
CA LEU A 142 -18.03 -0.05 -1.88
C LEU A 142 -17.84 1.47 -1.67
N GLN A 143 -16.65 2.00 -1.95
CA GLN A 143 -16.39 3.44 -1.92
C GLN A 143 -17.03 4.14 -3.12
N ASP A 144 -17.37 5.42 -2.92
CA ASP A 144 -17.89 6.29 -3.97
C ASP A 144 -17.20 7.67 -3.86
N PRO A 145 -16.27 8.01 -4.79
CA PRO A 145 -15.85 7.20 -5.93
C PRO A 145 -15.12 5.90 -5.53
N ARG A 146 -15.20 4.89 -6.39
CA ARG A 146 -14.50 3.60 -6.19
C ARG A 146 -12.99 3.81 -6.04
N ILE A 147 -12.37 3.16 -5.08
CA ILE A 147 -10.91 3.10 -4.97
C ILE A 147 -10.37 2.13 -6.04
N THR A 148 -9.64 2.65 -7.02
CA THR A 148 -9.04 1.87 -8.09
C THR A 148 -7.60 1.47 -7.78
N SER A 149 -7.04 0.53 -8.56
CA SER A 149 -5.65 0.12 -8.41
C SER A 149 -4.67 1.28 -8.66
N GLU A 150 -5.01 2.23 -9.54
CA GLU A 150 -4.20 3.42 -9.80
C GLU A 150 -4.16 4.35 -8.58
N ILE A 151 -5.29 4.54 -7.90
CA ILE A 151 -5.37 5.30 -6.63
C ILE A 151 -4.48 4.65 -5.57
N ILE A 152 -4.57 3.32 -5.42
CA ILE A 152 -3.76 2.57 -4.45
C ILE A 152 -2.27 2.73 -4.77
N GLN A 153 -1.87 2.58 -6.03
CA GLN A 153 -0.47 2.74 -6.45
C GLN A 153 0.05 4.16 -6.19
N GLU A 154 -0.77 5.18 -6.43
CA GLU A 154 -0.41 6.57 -6.17
C GLU A 154 -0.17 6.81 -4.67
N ILE A 155 -1.11 6.36 -3.83
CA ILE A 155 -1.01 6.44 -2.36
C ILE A 155 0.25 5.71 -1.88
N SER A 156 0.43 4.45 -2.27
CA SER A 156 1.59 3.66 -1.84
C SER A 156 2.90 4.27 -2.29
N LYS A 157 2.98 4.82 -3.51
CA LYS A 157 4.18 5.53 -3.95
C LYS A 157 4.49 6.74 -3.06
N TRP A 158 3.48 7.50 -2.66
CA TRP A 158 3.70 8.63 -1.75
C TRP A 158 4.22 8.18 -0.39
N PHE A 159 3.65 7.13 0.20
CA PHE A 159 4.10 6.59 1.50
C PHE A 159 5.50 5.98 1.42
N GLU A 160 5.87 5.32 0.32
CA GLU A 160 7.23 4.79 0.15
C GLU A 160 8.29 5.89 0.08
N ILE A 161 7.96 7.06 -0.49
CA ILE A 161 8.88 8.19 -0.58
C ILE A 161 8.96 8.96 0.75
N ASN A 162 7.81 9.24 1.37
CA ASN A 162 7.72 10.18 2.49
C ASN A 162 7.70 9.51 3.87
N LYS A 163 7.24 8.26 3.96
CA LYS A 163 7.12 7.48 5.20
C LYS A 163 7.56 6.01 5.01
N PRO A 164 8.81 5.76 4.58
CA PRO A 164 9.28 4.41 4.27
C PRO A 164 9.35 3.46 5.48
N ASN A 165 9.53 4.03 6.68
CA ASN A 165 9.74 3.32 7.95
C ASN A 165 8.49 3.36 8.86
N ARG A 166 7.30 3.60 8.29
CA ARG A 166 6.03 3.58 9.02
C ARG A 166 5.81 2.23 9.69
N LYS A 167 5.17 2.22 10.87
CA LYS A 167 4.99 0.99 11.64
C LYS A 167 4.04 0.00 10.98
N SER A 168 3.04 0.47 10.24
CA SER A 168 2.07 -0.40 9.55
C SER A 168 2.68 -1.31 8.49
N LYS A 169 3.92 -1.07 8.05
CA LYS A 169 4.58 -1.84 7.00
C LYS A 169 5.13 -3.19 7.49
N GLY A 170 5.40 -3.31 8.80
CA GLY A 170 6.10 -4.45 9.39
C GLY A 170 7.61 -4.39 9.27
#